data_AF-A0A6B3CGF1-F1
#
_entry.id   AF-A0A6B3CGF1-F1
#
_cell.length_a   1.000
_cell.length_b   1.000
_cell.length_c   1.000
_cell.angle_alpha   90.00
_cell.angle_beta   90.00
_cell.angle_gamma   90.00
#
_symmetry.space_group_name_H-M   'P 1'
#
loop_
_entity.id
_entity.type
_entity.pdbx_description
1 polymer ?
#
loop_
_entity_poly.entity_id
_entity_poly.type
_entity_poly.pdbx_seq_one_letter_code
_entity_poly.pdbx_strand_id
1 'polypeptide(L)' 'PGRPRQPRRGRDGTAVTQLAYARRGEITPEMEYVAVRENVSPEVVREEIAAGRAVLPANVNHPEIEPMIIGKR' A
#
# COMPACT_ATOMS: atom_id res chain seq x y z
N PRO A 1 9.27 28.43 -3.26
CA PRO A 1 8.29 27.64 -2.46
C PRO A 1 7.33 26.87 -3.37
N GLY A 2 7.32 25.54 -3.30
CA GLY A 2 6.47 24.69 -4.15
C GLY A 2 4.99 24.92 -3.89
N ARG A 3 4.15 24.90 -4.94
CA ARG A 3 2.69 24.99 -4.81
C ARG A 3 2.20 23.89 -3.86
N PRO A 4 1.28 24.17 -2.92
CA PRO A 4 0.72 23.13 -2.06
C PRO A 4 0.03 22.07 -2.94
N ARG A 5 0.42 20.80 -2.76
CA ARG A 5 -0.21 19.68 -3.47
C ARG A 5 -1.66 19.58 -3.00
N GLN A 6 -2.59 19.40 -3.94
CA GLN A 6 -3.98 19.13 -3.57
C GLN A 6 -4.07 17.74 -2.93
N PRO A 7 -4.69 17.61 -1.73
CA PRO A 7 -4.91 16.31 -1.11
C PRO A 7 -5.74 15.39 -2.00
N ARG A 8 -5.28 14.15 -2.11
CA ARG A 8 -5.98 13.04 -2.76
C ARG A 8 -6.95 12.38 -1.77
N ARG A 9 -8.05 11.86 -2.30
CA ARG A 9 -9.08 11.10 -1.57
C ARG A 9 -9.74 10.09 -2.50
N GLY A 10 -10.32 9.03 -1.93
CA GLY A 10 -11.17 8.10 -2.68
C GLY A 10 -12.36 8.81 -3.34
N ARG A 11 -12.84 8.27 -4.45
CA ARG A 11 -14.03 8.75 -5.18
C ARG A 11 -15.07 7.64 -5.27
N ASP A 12 -16.33 8.03 -5.41
CA ASP A 12 -17.44 7.13 -5.74
C ASP A 12 -17.56 5.93 -4.78
N GLY A 13 -17.34 6.16 -3.48
CA GLY A 13 -17.38 5.11 -2.45
C GLY A 13 -16.25 4.09 -2.51
N THR A 14 -15.28 4.26 -3.42
CA THR A 14 -14.18 3.30 -3.61
C THR A 14 -13.09 3.53 -2.56
N ALA A 15 -12.81 2.47 -1.78
CA ALA A 15 -11.72 2.48 -0.83
C ALA A 15 -10.35 2.43 -1.55
N VAL A 16 -9.51 3.42 -1.24
CA VAL A 16 -8.14 3.61 -1.76
C VAL A 16 -7.08 3.22 -0.73
N THR A 17 -7.28 2.09 -0.06
CA THR A 17 -6.38 1.56 0.96
C THR A 17 -5.67 0.32 0.43
N GLN A 18 -4.47 0.04 0.94
CA GLN A 18 -3.69 -1.16 0.57
C GLN A 18 -4.49 -2.45 0.80
N LEU A 19 -5.29 -2.52 1.87
CA LEU A 19 -6.22 -3.63 2.13
C LEU A 19 -7.27 -3.79 1.03
N ALA A 20 -7.85 -2.70 0.55
CA ALA A 20 -8.86 -2.73 -0.50
C ALA A 20 -8.25 -3.16 -1.85
N TYR A 21 -7.09 -2.62 -2.21
CA TYR A 21 -6.33 -3.05 -3.40
C TYR A 21 -6.00 -4.55 -3.34
N ALA A 22 -5.44 -5.02 -2.21
CA ALA A 22 -5.06 -6.41 -2.02
C ALA A 22 -6.24 -7.39 -2.17
N ARG A 23 -7.41 -7.05 -1.60
CA ARG A 23 -8.63 -7.85 -1.68
C ARG A 23 -9.25 -7.88 -3.08
N ARG A 24 -8.97 -6.88 -3.92
CA ARG A 24 -9.34 -6.89 -5.34
C ARG A 24 -8.35 -7.67 -6.22
N GLY A 25 -7.28 -8.21 -5.62
CA GLY A 25 -6.23 -8.93 -6.35
C GLY A 25 -5.22 -8.01 -7.01
N GLU A 26 -5.24 -6.71 -6.70
CA GLU A 26 -4.31 -5.73 -7.26
C GLU A 26 -3.00 -5.72 -6.46
N ILE A 27 -1.88 -5.73 -7.17
CA ILE A 27 -0.55 -5.47 -6.62
C ILE A 27 -0.23 -4.00 -6.87
N THR A 28 0.03 -3.24 -5.81
CA THR A 28 0.34 -1.81 -5.90
C THR A 28 1.86 -1.59 -5.98
N PRO A 29 2.31 -0.43 -6.50
CA PRO A 29 3.74 -0.09 -6.47
C PRO A 29 4.33 -0.10 -5.05
N GLU A 30 3.55 0.26 -4.02
CA GLU A 30 4.02 0.16 -2.64
C GLU A 30 4.22 -1.30 -2.21
N MET A 31 3.36 -2.23 -2.64
CA MET A 31 3.53 -3.67 -2.39
C MET A 31 4.78 -4.22 -3.08
N GLU A 32 5.04 -3.83 -4.33
CA GLU A 32 6.27 -4.21 -5.05
C GLU A 32 7.51 -3.69 -4.35
N TYR A 33 7.48 -2.43 -3.91
CA TYR A 33 8.60 -1.79 -3.20
C TYR A 33 8.98 -2.55 -1.93
N VAL A 34 7.99 -2.87 -1.08
CA VAL A 34 8.26 -3.60 0.16
C VAL A 34 8.61 -5.06 -0.10
N ALA A 35 8.08 -5.68 -1.15
CA ALA A 35 8.43 -7.05 -1.52
C ALA A 35 9.92 -7.19 -1.86
N VAL A 36 10.47 -6.23 -2.62
CA VAL A 36 11.92 -6.19 -2.91
C VAL A 36 12.73 -5.98 -1.63
N ARG A 37 12.30 -5.07 -0.75
CA ARG A 37 12.98 -4.81 0.53
C ARG A 37 13.02 -6.01 1.48
N GLU A 38 11.91 -6.74 1.57
CA GLU A 38 11.76 -7.91 2.45
C GLU A 38 12.22 -9.21 1.77
N ASN A 39 12.70 -9.14 0.52
CA ASN A 39 13.15 -10.29 -0.28
C ASN A 39 12.09 -11.40 -0.42
N VAL A 40 10.85 -11.00 -0.71
CA VAL A 40 9.70 -11.88 -0.96
C VAL A 40 9.04 -11.51 -2.28
N SER A 41 8.10 -12.33 -2.78
CA SER A 41 7.32 -11.94 -3.95
C SER A 41 6.25 -10.90 -3.60
N PRO A 42 5.86 -10.01 -4.55
CA PRO A 42 4.74 -9.09 -4.36
C PRO A 42 3.42 -9.80 -4.04
N GLU A 43 3.22 -11.02 -4.54
CA GLU A 43 2.05 -11.84 -4.25
C GLU A 43 1.95 -12.19 -2.77
N VAL A 44 3.09 -12.53 -2.11
CA VAL A 44 3.12 -12.81 -0.67
C VAL A 44 2.66 -11.59 0.12
N VAL A 45 3.19 -10.41 -0.22
CA VAL A 45 2.80 -9.14 0.41
C VAL A 45 1.31 -8.88 0.23
N ARG A 46 0.80 -9.01 -1.00
CA ARG A 46 -0.62 -8.83 -1.31
C ARG A 46 -1.49 -9.81 -0.52
N GLU A 47 -1.09 -11.08 -0.41
CA GLU A 47 -1.84 -12.11 0.32
C GLU A 47 -1.90 -11.84 1.82
N GLU A 48 -0.78 -11.48 2.44
CA GLU A 48 -0.74 -11.13 3.86
C GLU A 48 -1.58 -9.89 4.17
N ILE A 49 -1.55 -8.88 3.30
CA ILE A 49 -2.40 -7.69 3.41
C ILE A 49 -3.88 -8.06 3.21
N ALA A 50 -4.22 -8.82 2.17
CA ALA A 50 -5.61 -9.23 1.89
C ALA A 50 -6.22 -10.04 3.04
N ALA A 51 -5.39 -10.89 3.66
CA ALA A 51 -5.74 -11.70 4.83
C ALA A 51 -5.80 -10.89 6.14
N GLY A 52 -5.38 -9.63 6.13
CA GLY A 52 -5.35 -8.78 7.33
C GLY A 52 -4.27 -9.18 8.36
N ARG A 53 -3.25 -9.92 7.93
CA ARG A 53 -2.12 -10.35 8.77
C ARG A 53 -0.92 -9.42 8.69
N ALA A 54 -0.85 -8.63 7.63
CA ALA A 54 0.13 -7.54 7.47
C ALA A 54 -0.57 -6.22 7.11
N VAL A 55 0.09 -5.11 7.42
CA VAL A 55 -0.36 -3.76 7.08
C VAL A 55 0.78 -2.97 6.43
N LEU A 56 0.44 -2.17 5.42
CA LEU A 56 1.36 -1.26 4.74
C LEU A 56 0.84 0.19 4.94
N PRO A 57 1.38 0.93 5.92
CA PRO A 57 0.93 2.29 6.22
C PRO A 57 1.43 3.30 5.15
N ALA A 58 0.72 3.38 4.03
CA ALA A 58 0.99 4.33 2.95
C ALA A 58 -0.21 5.27 2.74
N ASN A 59 -0.21 6.41 3.44
CA ASN A 59 -1.22 7.44 3.22
C ASN A 59 -0.99 8.09 1.83
N VAL A 60 -2.04 8.14 1.00
CA VAL A 60 -2.01 8.75 -0.34
C VAL A 60 -1.56 10.22 -0.36
N ASN A 61 -1.64 10.91 0.79
CA ASN A 61 -1.21 12.29 0.97
C ASN A 61 0.20 12.44 1.55
N HIS A 62 0.94 11.35 1.77
CA HIS A 62 2.32 11.33 2.25
C HIS A 62 3.25 10.76 1.15
N PRO A 63 3.43 11.47 0.02
CA PRO A 63 4.17 10.96 -1.15
C PRO A 63 5.67 10.78 -0.95
N GLU A 64 6.25 11.42 0.07
CA GLU A 64 7.67 11.32 0.43
C GLU A 64 8.00 10.09 1.30
N ILE A 65 6.99 9.31 1.69
CA ILE A 65 7.20 8.13 2.49
C ILE A 65 8.02 7.09 1.73
N GLU A 66 8.96 6.46 2.42
CA GLU A 66 9.53 5.19 1.98
C GLU A 66 8.63 4.06 2.48
N PRO A 67 7.95 3.31 1.59
CA PRO A 67 7.02 2.27 2.01
C PRO A 67 7.70 1.18 2.86
N MET A 68 6.97 0.72 3.87
CA MET A 68 7.37 -0.38 4.76
C MET A 68 6.14 -1.24 5.06
N ILE A 69 6.36 -2.51 5.40
CA ILE A 69 5.30 -3.43 5.81
C ILE A 69 5.49 -3.88 7.25
N ILE A 70 4.39 -4.07 7.97
CA ILE A 70 4.39 -4.59 9.34
C ILE A 70 3.54 -5.87 9.35
N GLY A 71 4.17 -6.99 9.71
CA GLY A 71 3.55 -8.32 9.72
C GLY A 71 4.41 -9.33 10.48
N LYS A 72 3.90 -10.55 10.68
CA LYS A 72 4.60 -11.61 11.42
C LYS A 72 5.32 -12.63 10.53
N ARG A 73 5.12 -12.58 9.22
CA ARG A 73 5.61 -13.54 8.24
C ARG A 73 6.33 -12.82 7.13
#